data_AF-A0A2P5NK53-F1
#
_entry.id   AF-A0A2P5NK53-F1
#
_cell.length_a   1.000
_cell.length_b   1.000
_cell.length_c   1.000
_cell.angle_alpha   90.00
_cell.angle_beta   90.00
_cell.angle_gamma   90.00
#
_symmetry.space_group_name_H-M   'P 1'
#
loop_
_entity.id
_entity.type
_entity.pdbx_description
1 polymer ?
#
loop_
_entity_poly.entity_id
_entity_poly.type
_entity_poly.pdbx_seq_one_letter_code
_entity_poly.pdbx_strand_id
1 'polypeptide(L)'
;MGNGGALLYALDLAKMPAMAARARAMPLPEDVLEVIRIASGDSEAIEAAVQRTRKDASFIKSACEYYLHQVLLFPDAGAYRILGISPGASRQEARAHLRWLMKWLHPDHGAASWQVASAQRVLAAWNEVSSKARLEEIEGSAVAAVPSRGMGGGPQFSVHASLYPAAGIGRMTSAHTRIPWVPRPITGKRAPIRKSSRLRKLVYAALGLMAAMMLPSIDAQEALSSAIWLICQFPDSVGASSLGSLSDSNPTSSAQIK
;
A
#
# COMPACT_ATOMS: atom_id res chain seq x y z
N MET A 1 -12.97 -25.29 -0.08
CA MET A 1 -11.53 -25.49 -0.28
C MET A 1 -11.00 -24.20 -0.88
N GLY A 2 -10.19 -23.44 -0.14
CA GLY A 2 -9.65 -22.18 -0.64
C GLY A 2 -8.71 -22.46 -1.81
N ASN A 3 -9.06 -22.00 -3.00
CA ASN A 3 -8.18 -22.03 -4.16
C ASN A 3 -7.02 -21.08 -3.85
N GLY A 4 -5.89 -21.58 -3.36
CA GLY A 4 -4.72 -20.77 -2.97
C GLY A 4 -3.98 -20.14 -4.15
N GLY A 5 -4.72 -19.63 -5.12
CA GLY A 5 -4.25 -19.05 -6.37
C GLY A 5 -3.50 -17.75 -6.14
N ALA A 6 -4.01 -16.85 -5.29
CA ALA A 6 -3.32 -15.61 -4.94
C ALA A 6 -1.99 -15.89 -4.24
N LEU A 7 -1.94 -16.86 -3.30
CA LEU A 7 -0.68 -17.20 -2.63
C LEU A 7 0.34 -17.77 -3.61
N LEU A 8 -0.05 -18.76 -4.42
CA LEU A 8 0.87 -19.35 -5.40
C LEU A 8 1.36 -18.28 -6.39
N TYR A 9 0.47 -17.39 -6.81
CA TYR A 9 0.83 -16.29 -7.70
C TYR A 9 1.78 -15.28 -7.05
N ALA A 10 1.63 -14.99 -5.75
CA ALA A 10 2.58 -14.17 -5.00
C ALA A 10 3.97 -14.82 -4.93
N LEU A 11 4.03 -16.14 -4.71
CA LEU A 11 5.29 -16.89 -4.68
C LEU A 11 5.97 -16.93 -6.05
N ASP A 12 5.21 -17.09 -7.12
CA ASP A 12 5.74 -17.05 -8.50
C ASP A 12 6.21 -15.65 -8.87
N LEU A 13 5.44 -14.62 -8.50
CA LEU A 13 5.82 -13.22 -8.70
C LEU A 13 7.11 -12.85 -7.98
N ALA A 14 7.32 -13.37 -6.76
CA ALA A 14 8.56 -13.16 -6.02
C ALA A 14 9.78 -13.77 -6.73
N LYS A 15 9.61 -14.89 -7.44
CA LYS A 15 10.67 -15.53 -8.25
C LYS A 15 10.85 -14.86 -9.61
N MET A 16 9.77 -14.34 -10.20
CA MET A 16 9.75 -13.76 -11.54
C MET A 16 9.14 -12.35 -11.53
N PRO A 17 9.89 -11.33 -11.08
CA PRO A 17 9.42 -9.94 -10.99
C PRO A 17 8.85 -9.37 -12.29
N ALA A 18 9.36 -9.82 -13.44
CA ALA A 18 8.89 -9.41 -14.77
C ALA A 18 7.39 -9.70 -15.00
N MET A 19 6.80 -10.62 -14.24
CA MET A 19 5.37 -10.94 -14.31
C MET A 19 4.47 -9.84 -13.74
N ALA A 20 5.01 -8.86 -12.99
CA ALA A 20 4.22 -7.83 -12.33
C ALA A 20 3.32 -7.03 -13.29
N ALA A 21 3.82 -6.68 -14.48
CA ALA A 21 3.04 -5.94 -15.47
C ALA A 21 1.81 -6.74 -15.93
N ARG A 22 2.01 -8.03 -16.22
CA ARG A 22 0.92 -8.95 -16.58
C ARG A 22 -0.04 -9.16 -15.41
N ALA A 23 0.48 -9.30 -14.20
CA ALA A 23 -0.32 -9.48 -12.99
C ALA A 23 -1.29 -8.32 -12.76
N ARG A 24 -0.87 -7.08 -13.03
CA ARG A 24 -1.71 -5.88 -12.92
C ARG A 24 -2.89 -5.86 -13.91
N ALA A 25 -2.70 -6.44 -15.10
CA ALA A 25 -3.73 -6.51 -16.14
C ALA A 25 -4.75 -7.64 -15.92
N MET A 26 -4.38 -8.69 -15.19
CA MET A 26 -5.26 -9.83 -14.90
C MET A 26 -6.31 -9.46 -13.82
N PRO A 27 -7.50 -10.09 -13.84
CA PRO A 27 -8.45 -9.96 -12.74
C PRO A 27 -7.83 -10.41 -11.41
N LEU A 28 -8.29 -9.82 -10.31
CA LEU A 28 -7.83 -10.23 -8.98
C LEU A 28 -8.34 -11.64 -8.68
N PRO A 29 -7.49 -12.52 -8.12
CA PRO A 29 -7.96 -13.77 -7.54
C PRO A 29 -8.93 -13.51 -6.38
N GLU A 30 -9.84 -14.45 -6.11
CA GLU A 30 -10.82 -14.33 -5.03
C GLU A 30 -10.19 -14.46 -3.63
N ASP A 31 -9.05 -15.16 -3.52
CA ASP A 31 -8.37 -15.48 -2.26
C ASP A 31 -7.34 -14.41 -1.81
N VAL A 32 -7.42 -13.19 -2.36
CA VAL A 32 -6.49 -12.09 -2.02
C VAL A 32 -6.50 -11.74 -0.53
N LEU A 33 -7.62 -11.96 0.17
CA LEU A 33 -7.70 -11.75 1.62
C LEU A 33 -6.67 -12.60 2.40
N GLU A 34 -6.41 -13.83 1.94
CA GLU A 34 -5.39 -14.71 2.55
C GLU A 34 -4.01 -14.06 2.46
N VAL A 35 -3.65 -13.52 1.29
CA VAL A 35 -2.36 -12.84 1.07
C VAL A 35 -2.23 -11.61 1.96
N ILE A 36 -3.30 -10.82 2.13
CA ILE A 36 -3.29 -9.65 3.02
C ILE A 36 -3.10 -10.09 4.48
N ARG A 37 -3.79 -11.15 4.93
CA ARG A 37 -3.63 -11.69 6.30
C ARG A 37 -2.19 -12.12 6.56
N ILE A 38 -1.59 -12.86 5.64
CA ILE A 38 -0.20 -13.33 5.75
C ILE A 38 0.77 -12.14 5.82
N ALA A 39 0.65 -11.17 4.92
CA ALA A 39 1.47 -9.95 4.96
C ALA A 39 1.30 -9.17 6.28
N SER A 40 0.09 -9.18 6.85
CA SER A 40 -0.22 -8.55 8.15
C SER A 40 0.35 -9.30 9.36
N GLY A 41 1.04 -10.44 9.17
CA GLY A 41 1.63 -11.23 10.25
C GLY A 41 0.61 -12.08 11.02
N ASP A 42 -0.48 -12.50 10.39
CA ASP A 42 -1.45 -13.39 11.00
C ASP A 42 -0.91 -14.84 11.09
N SER A 43 -0.74 -15.34 12.32
CA SER A 43 -0.05 -16.63 12.56
C SER A 43 -0.81 -17.82 11.97
N GLU A 44 -2.14 -17.85 12.11
CA GLU A 44 -2.99 -18.91 11.54
C GLU A 44 -2.84 -19.00 10.01
N ALA A 45 -2.91 -17.85 9.34
CA ALA A 45 -2.78 -17.79 7.88
C ALA A 45 -1.37 -18.19 7.42
N ILE A 46 -0.33 -17.80 8.17
CA ILE A 46 1.05 -18.19 7.89
C ILE A 46 1.25 -19.69 8.06
N GLU A 47 0.78 -20.27 9.17
CA GLU A 47 0.88 -21.71 9.43
C GLU A 47 0.17 -22.53 8.35
N ALA A 48 -1.04 -22.14 7.97
CA ALA A 48 -1.78 -22.77 6.88
C ALA A 48 -1.02 -22.69 5.54
N ALA A 49 -0.43 -21.53 5.24
CA ALA A 49 0.38 -21.32 4.04
C ALA A 49 1.66 -22.17 4.03
N VAL A 50 2.35 -22.28 5.17
CA VAL A 50 3.55 -23.12 5.33
C VAL A 50 3.19 -24.58 5.13
N GLN A 51 2.12 -25.08 5.76
CA GLN A 51 1.65 -26.45 5.59
C GLN A 51 1.33 -26.77 4.12
N ARG A 52 0.66 -25.84 3.43
CA ARG A 52 0.23 -26.01 2.04
C ARG A 52 1.37 -25.93 1.04
N THR A 53 2.32 -25.03 1.24
CA THR A 53 3.38 -24.74 0.26
C THR A 53 4.72 -25.39 0.59
N ARG A 54 4.89 -25.84 1.84
CA ARG A 54 6.14 -26.36 2.42
C ARG A 54 7.32 -25.40 2.26
N LYS A 55 7.04 -24.09 2.31
CA LYS A 55 8.04 -23.02 2.22
C LYS A 55 8.25 -22.37 3.57
N ASP A 56 9.37 -21.68 3.71
CA ASP A 56 9.68 -20.91 4.90
C ASP A 56 8.68 -19.77 5.15
N ALA A 57 8.32 -19.56 6.40
CA ALA A 57 7.33 -18.57 6.82
C ALA A 57 7.77 -17.14 6.48
N SER A 58 9.06 -16.82 6.63
CA SER A 58 9.57 -15.49 6.32
C SER A 58 9.53 -15.22 4.81
N PHE A 59 9.91 -16.22 4.00
CA PHE A 59 9.82 -16.13 2.54
C PHE A 59 8.38 -15.93 2.06
N ILE A 60 7.43 -16.71 2.60
CA ILE A 60 6.01 -16.57 2.28
C ILE A 60 5.52 -15.15 2.60
N LYS A 61 5.85 -14.64 3.79
CA LYS A 61 5.45 -13.29 4.20
C LYS A 61 6.02 -12.23 3.26
N SER A 62 7.32 -12.27 2.97
CA SER A 62 7.96 -11.32 2.05
C SER A 62 7.40 -11.40 0.63
N ALA A 63 7.06 -12.59 0.12
CA ALA A 63 6.40 -12.76 -1.17
C ALA A 63 5.01 -12.11 -1.18
N CYS A 64 4.24 -12.27 -0.10
CA CYS A 64 2.92 -11.64 0.05
C CYS A 64 3.04 -10.12 0.10
N GLU A 65 3.97 -9.57 0.88
CA GLU A 65 4.23 -8.12 0.92
C GLU A 65 4.59 -7.58 -0.47
N TYR A 66 5.49 -8.27 -1.18
CA TYR A 66 5.86 -7.91 -2.54
C TYR A 66 4.67 -7.91 -3.50
N TYR A 67 3.78 -8.90 -3.40
CA TYR A 67 2.54 -8.94 -4.17
C TYR A 67 1.65 -7.73 -3.88
N LEU A 68 1.43 -7.36 -2.61
CA LEU A 68 0.62 -6.19 -2.27
C LEU A 68 1.20 -4.91 -2.89
N HIS A 69 2.51 -4.74 -2.83
CA HIS A 69 3.20 -3.60 -3.44
C HIS A 69 3.05 -3.55 -4.95
N GLN A 70 3.31 -4.67 -5.62
CA GLN A 70 3.35 -4.69 -7.08
C GLN A 70 1.98 -4.75 -7.73
N VAL A 71 1.00 -5.37 -7.08
CA VAL A 71 -0.26 -5.77 -7.71
C VAL A 71 -1.45 -4.97 -7.19
N LEU A 72 -1.44 -4.54 -5.92
CA LEU A 72 -2.54 -3.77 -5.32
C LEU A 72 -2.19 -2.28 -5.23
N LEU A 73 -0.95 -1.93 -4.87
CA LEU A 73 -0.55 -0.55 -4.56
C LEU A 73 0.22 0.17 -5.68
N PHE A 74 0.16 -0.31 -6.92
CA PHE A 74 0.75 0.40 -8.05
C PHE A 74 0.05 1.76 -8.30
N PRO A 75 0.72 2.78 -8.87
CA PRO A 75 0.21 4.16 -8.92
C PRO A 75 -1.21 4.30 -9.51
N ASP A 76 -1.50 3.58 -10.59
CA ASP A 76 -2.76 3.69 -11.35
C ASP A 76 -3.81 2.65 -10.95
N ALA A 77 -3.66 2.03 -9.76
CA ALA A 77 -4.61 1.05 -9.27
C ALA A 77 -5.97 1.70 -8.95
N GLY A 78 -7.06 1.14 -9.47
CA GLY A 78 -8.42 1.56 -9.12
C GLY A 78 -8.82 1.18 -7.69
N ALA A 79 -9.89 1.77 -7.16
CA ALA A 79 -10.29 1.59 -5.76
C ALA A 79 -10.55 0.13 -5.34
N TYR A 80 -11.25 -0.65 -6.17
CA TYR A 80 -11.47 -2.08 -5.93
C TYR A 80 -10.15 -2.88 -5.89
N ARG A 81 -9.21 -2.53 -6.79
CA ARG A 81 -7.89 -3.14 -6.88
C ARG A 81 -7.05 -2.84 -5.64
N ILE A 82 -7.03 -1.59 -5.19
CA ILE A 82 -6.31 -1.15 -4.00
C ILE A 82 -6.82 -1.89 -2.74
N LEU A 83 -8.13 -2.11 -2.64
CA LEU A 83 -8.73 -2.88 -1.54
C LEU A 83 -8.56 -4.40 -1.68
N GLY A 84 -8.12 -4.88 -2.84
CA GLY A 84 -7.97 -6.31 -3.10
C GLY A 84 -9.31 -7.05 -3.17
N ILE A 85 -10.37 -6.40 -3.66
CA ILE A 85 -11.73 -6.96 -3.77
C ILE A 85 -12.21 -6.97 -5.23
N SER A 86 -13.17 -7.84 -5.53
CA SER A 86 -13.85 -7.84 -6.83
C SER A 86 -14.81 -6.65 -6.97
N PRO A 87 -15.04 -6.10 -8.18
CA PRO A 87 -16.14 -5.18 -8.43
C PRO A 87 -17.48 -5.84 -8.04
N GLY A 88 -18.29 -5.17 -7.24
CA GLY A 88 -19.56 -5.72 -6.70
C GLY A 88 -19.42 -6.49 -5.38
N ALA A 89 -18.22 -6.58 -4.81
CA ALA A 89 -18.02 -7.13 -3.47
C ALA A 89 -18.83 -6.36 -2.41
N SER A 90 -19.30 -7.09 -1.39
CA SER A 90 -20.13 -6.49 -0.35
C SER A 90 -19.36 -5.47 0.48
N ARG A 91 -20.07 -4.49 1.07
CA ARG A 91 -19.46 -3.53 1.99
C ARG A 91 -18.79 -4.20 3.21
N GLN A 92 -19.33 -5.34 3.65
CA GLN A 92 -18.76 -6.10 4.78
C GLN A 92 -17.41 -6.72 4.42
N GLU A 93 -17.31 -7.27 3.21
CA GLU A 93 -16.07 -7.82 2.65
C GLU A 93 -15.01 -6.72 2.47
N ALA A 94 -15.38 -5.61 1.83
CA ALA A 94 -14.51 -4.45 1.69
C ALA A 94 -13.99 -3.94 3.07
N ARG A 95 -14.84 -3.97 4.10
CA ARG A 95 -14.46 -3.59 5.47
C ARG A 95 -13.50 -4.60 6.09
N ALA A 96 -13.63 -5.89 5.77
CA ALA A 96 -12.70 -6.92 6.24
C ALA A 96 -11.31 -6.72 5.64
N HIS A 97 -11.23 -6.48 4.33
CA HIS A 97 -9.97 -6.20 3.64
C HIS A 97 -9.28 -4.94 4.16
N LEU A 98 -10.05 -3.86 4.36
CA LEU A 98 -9.54 -2.62 4.95
C LEU A 98 -8.87 -2.86 6.30
N ARG A 99 -9.51 -3.63 7.20
CA ARG A 99 -8.97 -3.88 8.55
C ARG A 99 -7.59 -4.53 8.48
N TRP A 100 -7.42 -5.53 7.62
CA TRP A 100 -6.15 -6.22 7.46
C TRP A 100 -5.10 -5.34 6.77
N LEU A 101 -5.46 -4.62 5.70
CA LEU A 101 -4.55 -3.68 5.04
C LEU A 101 -4.04 -2.59 6.00
N MET A 102 -4.92 -2.06 6.86
CA MET A 102 -4.52 -1.07 7.85
C MET A 102 -3.66 -1.65 8.99
N LYS A 103 -3.85 -2.92 9.34
CA LYS A 103 -2.97 -3.64 10.27
C LYS A 103 -1.56 -3.76 9.67
N TRP A 104 -1.46 -4.10 8.39
CA TRP A 104 -0.19 -4.19 7.68
C TRP A 104 0.49 -2.83 7.49
N LEU A 105 -0.25 -1.80 7.10
CA LEU A 105 0.27 -0.44 6.83
C LEU A 105 0.44 0.42 8.09
N HIS A 106 0.36 -0.16 9.28
CA HIS A 106 0.42 0.60 10.53
C HIS A 106 1.81 1.23 10.75
N PRO A 107 1.90 2.54 11.07
CA PRO A 107 3.18 3.23 11.22
C PRO A 107 4.02 2.78 12.43
N ASP A 108 3.45 2.05 13.37
CA ASP A 108 4.19 1.52 14.55
C ASP A 108 5.28 0.51 14.17
N HIS A 109 5.22 -0.07 12.97
CA HIS A 109 6.27 -0.96 12.46
C HIS A 109 7.49 -0.20 11.88
N GLY A 110 7.57 1.11 12.10
CA GLY A 110 8.63 1.98 11.59
C GLY A 110 8.12 2.80 10.40
N ALA A 111 7.54 3.97 10.70
CA ALA A 111 6.84 4.85 9.77
C ALA A 111 7.73 5.31 8.59
N ALA A 112 7.83 4.48 7.57
CA ALA A 112 8.39 4.87 6.28
C ALA A 112 7.35 5.75 5.56
N SER A 113 7.82 6.80 4.87
CA SER A 113 6.95 7.74 4.16
C SER A 113 5.99 7.05 3.16
N TRP A 114 6.43 5.93 2.56
CA TRP A 114 5.63 5.15 1.64
C TRP A 114 4.42 4.45 2.30
N GLN A 115 4.54 4.03 3.57
CA GLN A 115 3.45 3.37 4.31
C GLN A 115 2.31 4.36 4.56
N VAL A 116 2.66 5.58 4.97
CA VAL A 116 1.69 6.66 5.19
C VAL A 116 0.95 7.00 3.90
N ALA A 117 1.67 7.17 2.78
CA ALA A 117 1.06 7.43 1.48
C ALA A 117 0.16 6.27 1.03
N SER A 118 0.59 5.03 1.25
CA SER A 118 -0.20 3.84 0.90
C SER A 118 -1.46 3.71 1.75
N ALA A 119 -1.36 3.94 3.06
CA ALA A 119 -2.50 3.94 3.98
C ALA A 119 -3.56 4.99 3.60
N GLN A 120 -3.12 6.20 3.22
CA GLN A 120 -4.03 7.24 2.73
C GLN A 120 -4.76 6.82 1.46
N ARG A 121 -4.06 6.17 0.50
CA ARG A 121 -4.67 5.65 -0.73
C ARG A 121 -5.69 4.54 -0.44
N VAL A 122 -5.37 3.63 0.47
CA VAL A 122 -6.29 2.56 0.91
C VAL A 122 -7.56 3.14 1.56
N LEU A 123 -7.41 4.15 2.42
CA LEU A 123 -8.56 4.83 3.03
C LEU A 123 -9.41 5.58 2.00
N ALA A 124 -8.80 6.23 1.01
CA ALA A 124 -9.51 6.87 -0.08
C ALA A 124 -10.32 5.85 -0.91
N ALA A 125 -9.69 4.72 -1.26
CA ALA A 125 -10.35 3.63 -1.98
C ALA A 125 -11.55 3.05 -1.20
N TRP A 126 -11.42 2.86 0.11
CA TRP A 126 -12.53 2.43 0.98
C TRP A 126 -13.71 3.39 0.94
N ASN A 127 -13.46 4.70 1.03
CA ASN A 127 -14.52 5.70 1.00
C ASN A 127 -15.25 5.71 -0.35
N GLU A 128 -14.51 5.55 -1.45
CA GLU A 128 -15.09 5.46 -2.80
C GLU A 128 -15.99 4.23 -2.94
N VAL A 129 -15.48 3.04 -2.62
CA VAL A 129 -16.25 1.78 -2.72
C VAL A 129 -17.46 1.78 -1.79
N SER A 130 -17.31 2.27 -0.55
CA SER A 130 -18.42 2.36 0.40
C SER A 130 -19.51 3.31 -0.06
N SER A 131 -19.15 4.39 -0.74
CA SER A 131 -20.12 5.36 -1.28
C SER A 131 -20.87 4.76 -2.46
N LYS A 132 -20.17 4.06 -3.37
CA LYS A 132 -20.79 3.36 -4.51
C LYS A 132 -21.74 2.26 -4.05
N ALA A 133 -21.30 1.37 -3.15
CA ALA A 133 -22.14 0.31 -2.61
C ALA A 133 -23.42 0.84 -1.92
N ARG A 134 -23.33 2.00 -1.25
CA ARG A 134 -24.50 2.65 -0.64
C ARG A 134 -25.47 3.20 -1.70
N LEU A 135 -24.96 3.75 -2.79
CA LEU A 135 -25.80 4.27 -3.88
C LEU A 135 -26.53 3.12 -4.59
N GLU A 136 -25.84 2.02 -4.85
CA GLU A 136 -26.43 0.81 -5.44
C GLU A 136 -27.55 0.22 -4.57
N GLU A 137 -27.39 0.25 -3.24
CA GLU A 137 -28.44 -0.18 -2.29
C GLU A 137 -29.68 0.73 -2.36
N ILE A 138 -29.49 2.05 -2.46
CA ILE A 138 -30.58 3.02 -2.59
C ILE A 138 -31.30 2.84 -3.93
N GLU A 139 -30.54 2.71 -5.03
CA GLU A 139 -31.10 2.53 -6.37
C GLU A 139 -31.86 1.20 -6.49
N GLY A 140 -31.29 0.10 -5.98
CA GLY A 140 -31.96 -1.20 -5.95
C GLY A 140 -33.27 -1.18 -5.15
N SER A 141 -33.30 -0.45 -4.03
CA SER A 141 -34.50 -0.28 -3.22
C SER A 141 -35.55 0.62 -3.91
N ALA A 142 -35.11 1.65 -4.63
CA ALA A 142 -36.00 2.51 -5.42
C ALA A 142 -36.65 1.78 -6.59
N VAL A 143 -35.92 0.90 -7.28
CA VAL A 143 -36.45 0.07 -8.38
C VAL A 143 -37.45 -0.98 -7.86
N ALA A 144 -37.19 -1.59 -6.70
CA ALA A 144 -38.13 -2.52 -6.07
C ALA A 144 -39.42 -1.84 -5.57
N ALA A 145 -39.36 -0.56 -5.24
CA ALA A 145 -40.47 0.23 -4.73
C ALA A 145 -41.31 0.93 -5.83
N VAL A 146 -41.06 0.69 -7.12
CA VAL A 146 -41.97 1.14 -8.19
C VAL A 146 -43.13 0.14 -8.30
N PRO A 147 -44.33 0.41 -7.72
CA PRO A 147 -45.48 -0.43 -7.98
C PRO A 147 -45.77 -0.37 -9.48
N SER A 148 -45.88 -1.54 -10.11
CA SER A 148 -46.39 -1.69 -11.46
C SER A 148 -47.75 -0.98 -11.51
N ARG A 149 -47.75 0.25 -12.05
CA ARG A 149 -48.95 1.06 -12.19
C ARG A 149 -49.80 0.36 -13.23
N GLY A 150 -50.69 -0.50 -12.75
CA GLY A 150 -51.71 -1.16 -13.54
C GLY A 150 -52.45 -0.12 -14.37
N MET A 151 -52.41 -0.34 -15.68
CA MET A 151 -53.22 0.37 -16.65
C MET A 151 -54.69 0.13 -16.29
N GLY A 152 -55.36 1.13 -15.70
CA GLY A 152 -56.73 0.98 -15.23
C GLY A 152 -57.32 2.25 -14.65
N GLY A 153 -57.65 3.20 -15.53
CA GLY A 153 -58.62 4.27 -15.24
C GLY A 153 -58.03 5.57 -14.69
N GLY A 154 -58.11 6.64 -15.50
CA GLY A 154 -58.26 7.99 -14.95
C GLY A 154 -59.59 8.11 -14.18
N PRO A 155 -59.82 9.18 -13.40
CA PRO A 155 -59.56 10.55 -13.84
C PRO A 155 -58.77 11.43 -12.84
N GLN A 156 -58.00 12.34 -13.43
CA GLN A 156 -57.87 13.76 -13.09
C GLN A 156 -57.86 14.14 -11.60
N PHE A 157 -56.67 14.32 -11.02
CA PHE A 157 -56.53 15.17 -9.82
C PHE A 157 -55.36 16.13 -9.96
N SER A 158 -55.78 17.40 -10.00
CA SER A 158 -55.15 18.69 -9.75
C SER A 158 -53.68 18.74 -9.36
N VAL A 159 -52.97 19.51 -10.18
CA VAL A 159 -51.71 20.18 -9.87
C VAL A 159 -51.90 21.06 -8.63
N HIS A 160 -51.46 20.58 -7.46
CA HIS A 160 -51.11 21.47 -6.35
C HIS A 160 -49.59 21.50 -6.25
N ALA A 161 -49.03 22.58 -6.78
CA ALA A 161 -47.75 23.10 -6.36
C ALA A 161 -47.84 23.39 -4.84
N SER A 162 -47.33 22.47 -4.03
CA SER A 162 -47.19 22.65 -2.60
C SER A 162 -45.72 22.50 -2.24
N LEU A 163 -45.05 23.64 -2.24
CA LEU A 163 -44.13 24.07 -1.19
C LEU A 163 -43.24 22.96 -0.61
N TYR A 164 -42.05 22.81 -1.19
CA TYR A 164 -40.89 22.32 -0.45
C TYR A 164 -40.62 23.30 0.71
N PRO A 165 -40.66 22.88 1.99
CA PRO A 165 -40.01 23.63 3.02
C PRO A 165 -38.50 23.47 2.86
N ALA A 166 -37.85 24.54 2.41
CA ALA A 166 -36.43 24.75 2.56
C ALA A 166 -36.11 24.92 4.05
N ALA A 167 -35.83 23.82 4.76
CA ALA A 167 -35.21 23.88 6.09
C ALA A 167 -34.56 22.54 6.44
N GLY A 168 -33.27 22.59 6.77
CA GLY A 168 -32.60 21.50 7.49
C GLY A 168 -31.56 20.73 6.68
N ILE A 169 -30.53 21.41 6.19
CA ILE A 169 -29.19 20.80 6.07
C ILE A 169 -28.74 20.48 7.50
N GLY A 170 -29.23 19.36 8.00
CA GLY A 170 -28.77 18.71 9.20
C GLY A 170 -27.37 18.21 8.93
N ARG A 171 -26.40 19.07 9.26
CA ARG A 171 -24.98 18.80 9.38
C ARG A 171 -24.79 17.64 10.35
N MET A 172 -24.92 16.40 9.85
CA MET A 172 -24.51 15.21 10.59
C MET A 172 -22.99 15.30 10.70
N THR A 173 -22.57 15.80 11.85
CA THR A 173 -21.22 15.66 12.35
C THR A 173 -20.85 14.20 12.23
N SER A 174 -19.84 13.92 11.41
CA SER A 174 -19.19 12.61 11.36
C SER A 174 -18.83 12.21 12.79
N ALA A 175 -19.62 11.30 13.34
CA ALA A 175 -19.24 10.49 14.48
C ALA A 175 -17.96 9.77 14.03
N HIS A 176 -16.86 10.33 14.51
CA HIS A 176 -15.51 9.93 14.22
C HIS A 176 -15.37 8.42 14.39
N THR A 177 -15.11 7.71 13.30
CA THR A 177 -14.13 6.62 13.39
C THR A 177 -12.78 7.32 13.50
N ARG A 178 -12.45 7.77 14.72
CA ARG A 178 -11.18 8.42 15.03
C ARG A 178 -10.14 7.31 14.99
N ILE A 179 -9.52 7.08 13.83
CA ILE A 179 -8.32 6.24 13.77
C ILE A 179 -7.24 7.06 14.47
N PRO A 180 -6.80 6.68 15.69
CA PRO A 180 -6.06 7.57 16.58
C PRO A 180 -4.67 7.99 16.05
N TRP A 181 -4.15 7.32 15.03
CA TRP A 181 -2.79 7.52 14.52
C TRP A 181 -2.69 8.26 13.17
N VAL A 182 -3.79 8.70 12.54
CA VAL A 182 -3.68 9.51 11.30
C VAL A 182 -3.28 10.94 11.68
N PRO A 183 -2.06 11.41 11.34
CA PRO A 183 -1.67 12.77 11.68
C PRO A 183 -2.53 13.77 10.91
N ARG A 184 -3.05 14.77 11.62
CA ARG A 184 -3.85 15.84 11.01
C ARG A 184 -2.98 16.64 10.03
N PRO A 185 -3.54 17.12 8.89
CA PRO A 185 -2.83 18.04 8.03
C PRO A 185 -2.48 19.30 8.83
N ILE A 186 -1.18 19.55 9.00
CA ILE A 186 -0.66 20.71 9.72
C ILE A 186 -0.88 21.94 8.83
N THR A 187 -1.99 22.64 9.02
CA THR A 187 -2.19 23.98 8.45
C THR A 187 -1.44 24.99 9.32
N GLY A 188 -0.13 25.12 9.09
CA GLY A 188 0.73 26.03 9.83
C GLY A 188 1.87 26.54 8.95
N LYS A 189 2.03 27.86 8.91
CA LYS A 189 2.98 28.61 8.08
C LYS A 189 4.41 28.09 8.27
N ARG A 190 5.09 27.82 7.15
CA ARG A 190 6.46 27.27 7.08
C ARG A 190 7.47 28.22 7.72
N ALA A 191 8.19 27.74 8.74
CA ALA A 191 9.49 28.28 9.12
C ALA A 191 10.61 27.57 8.32
N PRO A 192 11.69 28.25 7.91
CA PRO A 192 12.74 27.65 7.11
C PRO A 192 13.64 26.74 7.96
N ILE A 193 13.57 25.43 7.73
CA ILE A 193 14.43 24.43 8.37
C ILE A 193 15.77 24.40 7.64
N ARG A 194 16.81 24.84 8.37
CA ARG A 194 18.23 24.82 7.98
C ARG A 194 18.74 23.38 7.96
N LYS A 195 19.21 22.90 6.80
CA LYS A 195 19.71 21.53 6.59
C LYS A 195 21.06 21.33 7.32
N SER A 196 21.13 20.43 8.30
CA SER A 196 22.38 19.92 8.88
C SER A 196 22.63 18.46 8.43
N SER A 197 23.08 18.30 7.20
CA SER A 197 23.40 17.02 6.56
C SER A 197 24.85 16.58 6.78
N ARG A 198 25.34 16.57 8.02
CA ARG A 198 26.74 16.18 8.31
C ARG A 198 26.98 15.22 9.46
N LEU A 199 25.96 14.66 10.11
CA LEU A 199 26.17 13.69 11.22
C LEU A 199 25.78 12.23 10.95
N ARG A 200 25.28 11.88 9.76
CA ARG A 200 24.85 10.49 9.47
C ARG A 200 25.91 9.61 8.80
N LYS A 201 27.00 10.21 8.30
CA LYS A 201 28.06 9.46 7.58
C LYS A 201 29.04 8.73 8.51
N LEU A 202 29.13 9.10 9.79
CA LEU A 202 30.13 8.53 10.71
C LEU A 202 29.66 7.28 11.46
N VAL A 203 28.34 7.04 11.56
CA VAL A 203 27.82 5.91 12.37
C VAL A 203 27.78 4.59 11.59
N TYR A 204 27.59 4.62 10.26
CA TYR A 204 27.46 3.39 9.45
C TYR A 204 28.77 2.83 8.90
N ALA A 205 29.84 3.64 8.82
CA ALA A 205 31.15 3.16 8.38
C ALA A 205 31.86 2.31 9.45
N ALA A 206 31.58 2.53 10.74
CA ALA A 206 32.21 1.81 11.84
C ALA A 206 31.58 0.43 12.12
N LEU A 207 30.28 0.25 11.86
CA LEU A 207 29.60 -1.05 12.07
C LEU A 207 29.88 -2.07 10.96
N GLY A 208 30.14 -1.61 9.73
CA GLY A 208 30.45 -2.50 8.60
C GLY A 208 31.83 -3.16 8.70
N LEU A 209 32.81 -2.50 9.33
CA LEU A 209 34.18 -3.02 9.39
C LEU A 209 34.36 -4.09 10.48
N MET A 210 33.57 -4.06 11.55
CA MET A 210 33.64 -5.05 12.64
C MET A 210 32.93 -6.38 12.32
N ALA A 211 31.91 -6.38 11.45
CA ALA A 211 31.20 -7.59 11.06
C ALA A 211 31.99 -8.46 10.04
N ALA A 212 32.96 -7.88 9.33
CA ALA A 212 33.74 -8.57 8.31
C ALA A 212 34.94 -9.37 8.86
N MET A 213 35.34 -9.16 10.12
CA MET A 213 36.56 -9.76 10.68
C MET A 213 36.35 -10.96 11.61
N MET A 214 35.11 -11.40 11.89
CA MET A 214 34.85 -12.29 13.04
C MET A 214 33.93 -13.49 12.81
N LEU A 215 33.79 -14.08 11.61
CA LEU A 215 33.23 -15.43 11.51
C LEU A 215 33.84 -16.30 10.38
N PRO A 216 34.37 -17.49 10.71
CA PRO A 216 34.59 -18.58 9.77
C PRO A 216 33.33 -19.46 9.63
N SER A 217 33.26 -20.15 8.48
CA SER A 217 32.40 -21.30 8.15
C SER A 217 30.94 -21.05 7.73
N ILE A 218 30.75 -21.12 6.40
CA ILE A 218 29.70 -21.88 5.67
C ILE A 218 28.31 -21.82 6.31
N ASP A 219 27.64 -20.68 6.15
CA ASP A 219 26.16 -20.51 6.05
C ASP A 219 25.79 -19.08 5.59
N ALA A 220 26.77 -18.22 5.32
CA ALA A 220 26.57 -16.79 5.02
C ALA A 220 26.00 -16.48 3.62
N GLN A 221 25.94 -17.44 2.71
CA GLN A 221 25.55 -17.16 1.32
C GLN A 221 24.02 -16.94 1.16
N GLU A 222 23.20 -17.60 1.97
CA GLU A 222 21.73 -17.39 2.01
C GLU A 222 21.36 -16.04 2.66
N ALA A 223 22.08 -15.66 3.72
CA ALA A 223 21.88 -14.38 4.41
C ALA A 223 22.36 -13.18 3.57
N LEU A 224 23.48 -13.34 2.86
CA LEU A 224 23.97 -12.33 1.92
C LEU A 224 23.07 -12.21 0.69
N SER A 225 22.50 -13.31 0.19
CA SER A 225 21.54 -13.26 -0.93
C SER A 225 20.25 -12.53 -0.53
N SER A 226 19.77 -12.74 0.69
CA SER A 226 18.60 -12.03 1.23
C SER A 226 18.87 -10.54 1.47
N ALA A 227 20.06 -10.19 1.98
CA ALA A 227 20.45 -8.79 2.21
C ALA A 227 20.74 -8.03 0.90
N ILE A 228 21.39 -8.68 -0.08
CA ILE A 228 21.67 -8.11 -1.40
C ILE A 228 20.36 -7.94 -2.19
N TRP A 229 19.41 -8.87 -2.08
CA TRP A 229 18.06 -8.72 -2.64
C TRP A 229 17.32 -7.51 -2.03
N LEU A 230 17.44 -7.28 -0.72
CA LEU A 230 16.86 -6.12 -0.03
C LEU A 230 17.49 -4.78 -0.45
N ILE A 231 18.80 -4.76 -0.76
CA ILE A 231 19.53 -3.56 -1.20
C ILE A 231 19.25 -3.23 -2.68
N CYS A 232 19.06 -4.23 -3.54
CA CYS A 232 18.77 -4.01 -4.96
C CYS A 232 17.33 -3.52 -5.24
N GLN A 233 16.40 -3.62 -4.28
CA GLN A 233 14.98 -3.24 -4.44
C GLN A 233 14.72 -1.71 -4.34
N PHE A 234 15.70 -0.90 -3.93
CA PHE A 234 15.58 0.57 -3.79
C PHE A 234 16.78 1.35 -4.38
N PRO A 235 16.92 1.46 -5.71
CA PRO A 235 18.02 2.22 -6.32
C PRO A 235 17.91 3.76 -6.19
N ASP A 236 16.73 4.31 -5.89
CA ASP A 236 16.47 5.76 -6.01
C ASP A 236 16.85 6.62 -4.79
N SER A 237 17.56 6.10 -3.78
CA SER A 237 18.01 6.93 -2.63
C SER A 237 19.47 7.37 -2.67
N VAL A 238 20.23 7.06 -3.73
CA VAL A 238 21.61 7.55 -3.88
C VAL A 238 21.62 8.63 -4.94
N GLY A 239 21.37 9.87 -4.52
CA GLY A 239 21.51 11.03 -5.38
C GLY A 239 22.92 11.13 -5.93
N ALA A 240 23.07 10.90 -7.23
CA ALA A 240 24.22 11.27 -8.02
C ALA A 240 24.35 12.81 -8.00
N SER A 241 25.18 13.33 -7.12
CA SER A 241 25.64 14.72 -7.16
C SER A 241 27.05 14.73 -7.74
N SER A 242 27.13 15.11 -9.01
CA SER A 242 28.19 15.92 -9.62
C SER A 242 29.56 15.87 -8.94
N LEU A 243 30.48 15.07 -9.50
CA LEU A 243 31.91 15.24 -9.30
C LEU A 243 32.32 16.54 -10.00
N GLY A 244 32.34 17.62 -9.22
CA GLY A 244 33.05 18.84 -9.56
C GLY A 244 34.54 18.56 -9.61
N SER A 245 35.12 18.79 -10.78
CA SER A 245 36.54 18.86 -11.07
C SER A 245 37.26 19.78 -10.09
N LEU A 246 38.03 19.21 -9.17
CA LEU A 246 39.11 19.87 -8.43
C LEU A 246 40.42 19.23 -8.90
N SER A 247 41.08 19.88 -9.86
CA SER A 247 42.51 19.69 -10.10
C SER A 247 43.21 20.89 -9.49
N ASP A 248 43.69 20.67 -8.28
CA ASP A 248 44.44 21.61 -7.47
C ASP A 248 45.90 21.72 -7.92
N SER A 249 46.40 22.95 -7.79
CA SER A 249 47.76 23.33 -7.39
C SER A 249 48.96 22.66 -8.08
N ASN A 250 49.63 23.47 -8.90
CA ASN A 250 51.00 23.31 -9.36
C ASN A 250 51.97 23.83 -8.26
N PRO A 251 52.91 23.02 -7.73
CA PRO A 251 53.99 23.53 -6.90
C PRO A 251 55.23 23.88 -7.73
N THR A 252 55.70 25.10 -7.52
CA THR A 252 57.00 25.64 -7.89
C THR A 252 58.14 24.73 -7.40
N SER A 253 59.00 24.24 -8.29
CA SER A 253 60.43 24.09 -7.99
C SER A 253 61.32 23.77 -9.20
N SER A 254 62.29 24.66 -9.42
CA SER A 254 63.71 24.36 -9.68
C SER A 254 64.18 23.87 -11.06
N ALA A 255 64.93 24.77 -11.70
CA ALA A 255 66.32 24.59 -12.17
C ALA A 255 66.61 23.57 -13.28
N GLN A 256 67.14 24.07 -14.41
CA GLN A 256 68.48 23.80 -14.96
C GLN A 256 68.50 24.01 -16.49
N ILE A 257 69.28 24.97 -17.00
CA ILE A 257 70.64 24.83 -17.59
C ILE A 257 70.61 24.71 -19.12
N LYS A 258 71.39 25.64 -19.73
CA LYS A 258 71.92 25.74 -21.09
C LYS A 258 71.02 26.33 -22.17
#